data_AF-A0A520UC24-F1
#
_entry.id   AF-A0A520UC24-F1
#
_cell.length_a   1.000
_cell.length_b   1.000
_cell.length_c   1.000
_cell.angle_alpha   90.00
_cell.angle_beta   90.00
_cell.angle_gamma   90.00
#
_symmetry.space_group_name_H-M   'P 1'
#
loop_
_entity.id
_entity.type
_entity.pdbx_description
1 polymer ?
#
loop_
_entity_poly.entity_id
_entity_poly.type
_entity_poly.pdbx_seq_one_letter_code
_entity_poly.pdbx_strand_id
1 'polypeptide(L)'
;MKNIILFIYLLSYVFIGFSQNPKIIDTLEIHNQIKSYGIDEKNLDFKYHFFSDIIFLNDSTLLYNPNSTLHLFKIHLGDIPRVSKISKETHSGHNYNRHLFLYDDILYSYGGQGLFNSFPDLLYFDYSTKDWIIKEIKNYPFDAQKVLNSWKIGNKIIVLLSTFSEIETAKLDTKLQLSFGEINLDNFEYIQKRNFTSTTQELLFQSGLGFFRGNYIYDSDLYSLHGYYQEYGNIKYRIFDKKLASFQRTTELDKLKPVNGFSYIYIRDSTICYRDQHGKIEYLDVDLGKTLHSKDYFKLYKSKSKIISPYYIISIIIIICIVIFYFIKWKKASYLNSLTDTSKQEIFIIENKLKNLKPKIITKEQLDDLLEISHHTYETTKTKRSEIISIINKNTKIKITRVRKQNDKRFFDYKIS
;
A
#
# COMPACT_ATOMS: atom_id res chain seq x y z
N MET A 1 27.72 39.96 -27.52
CA MET A 1 26.91 38.71 -27.59
C MET A 1 26.66 38.04 -26.23
N LYS A 2 27.67 37.89 -25.34
CA LYS A 2 27.47 37.28 -24.00
C LYS A 2 26.41 37.97 -23.12
N ASN A 3 26.29 39.30 -23.19
CA ASN A 3 25.31 40.05 -22.38
C ASN A 3 23.87 39.97 -22.92
N ILE A 4 23.70 39.69 -24.21
CA ILE A 4 22.37 39.53 -24.83
C ILE A 4 21.78 38.16 -24.48
N ILE A 5 22.62 37.12 -24.45
CA ILE A 5 22.20 35.77 -24.06
C ILE A 5 21.78 35.75 -22.58
N LEU A 6 22.49 36.47 -21.70
CA LEU A 6 22.12 36.59 -20.29
C LEU A 6 20.79 37.34 -20.11
N PHE A 7 20.52 38.37 -20.92
CA PHE A 7 19.27 39.13 -20.89
C PHE A 7 18.09 38.30 -21.43
N ILE A 8 18.31 37.47 -22.46
CA ILE A 8 17.32 36.50 -22.97
C ILE A 8 17.05 35.40 -21.93
N TYR A 9 18.08 34.94 -21.20
CA TYR A 9 17.91 33.98 -20.10
C TYR A 9 17.16 34.58 -18.90
N LEU A 10 17.36 35.88 -18.61
CA LEU A 10 16.60 36.60 -17.58
C LEU A 10 15.14 36.85 -18.00
N LEU A 11 14.90 37.15 -19.28
CA LEU A 11 13.55 37.32 -19.84
C LEU A 11 12.78 35.99 -19.93
N SER A 12 13.45 34.85 -20.10
CA SER A 12 12.80 33.53 -20.06
C SER A 12 12.30 33.12 -18.67
N TYR A 13 12.71 33.82 -17.60
CA TYR A 13 12.13 33.64 -16.26
C TYR A 13 10.87 34.47 -16.00
N VAL A 14 10.38 35.26 -16.97
CA VAL A 14 9.23 36.15 -16.77
C VAL A 14 7.88 35.52 -17.15
N PHE A 15 7.84 34.31 -17.73
CA PHE A 15 6.58 33.70 -18.16
C PHE A 15 6.46 32.22 -17.80
N ILE A 16 6.47 31.94 -16.50
CA ILE A 16 5.72 30.81 -15.94
C ILE A 16 4.89 31.39 -14.79
N GLY A 17 3.59 31.50 -15.01
CA GLY A 17 2.65 32.15 -14.09
C GLY A 17 2.47 31.37 -12.80
N PHE A 18 3.40 31.54 -11.84
CA PHE A 18 3.18 31.18 -10.45
C PHE A 18 2.97 32.43 -9.61
N SER A 19 1.84 32.41 -8.88
CA SER A 19 1.37 33.43 -7.94
C SER A 19 2.49 33.88 -6.99
N GLN A 20 2.89 35.15 -7.04
CA GLN A 20 3.88 35.74 -6.14
C GLN A 20 3.26 36.33 -4.87
N ASN A 21 1.98 36.73 -4.91
CA ASN A 21 1.19 37.22 -3.77
C ASN A 21 -0.28 37.36 -4.21
N PRO A 22 -1.15 36.36 -3.96
CA PRO A 22 -2.54 36.43 -4.41
C PRO A 22 -3.20 37.65 -3.78
N LYS A 23 -4.02 38.38 -4.56
CA LYS A 23 -4.78 39.54 -4.08
C LYS A 23 -5.92 39.12 -3.14
N ILE A 24 -6.56 40.10 -2.50
CA ILE A 24 -7.79 39.83 -1.73
C ILE A 24 -8.83 39.24 -2.70
N ILE A 25 -9.52 38.21 -2.24
CA ILE A 25 -10.61 37.58 -2.98
C ILE A 25 -11.90 37.96 -2.26
N ASP A 26 -12.54 39.04 -2.69
CA ASP A 26 -13.84 39.43 -2.16
C ASP A 26 -14.91 38.46 -2.67
N THR A 27 -15.10 37.38 -1.92
CA THR A 27 -16.04 36.31 -2.28
C THR A 27 -17.49 36.79 -2.29
N LEU A 28 -17.83 37.82 -1.50
CA LEU A 28 -19.18 38.36 -1.46
C LEU A 28 -19.50 39.10 -2.76
N GLU A 29 -18.60 39.97 -3.19
CA GLU A 29 -18.77 40.73 -4.42
C GLU A 29 -18.75 39.81 -5.65
N ILE A 30 -17.85 38.82 -5.68
CA ILE A 30 -17.83 37.79 -6.72
C ILE A 30 -19.17 37.06 -6.79
N HIS A 31 -19.71 36.64 -5.64
CA HIS A 31 -20.98 35.93 -5.58
C HIS A 31 -22.14 36.79 -6.08
N ASN A 32 -22.20 38.07 -5.70
CA ASN A 32 -23.21 39.02 -6.16
C ASN A 32 -23.18 39.19 -7.69
N GLN A 33 -21.99 39.32 -8.28
CA GLN A 33 -21.84 39.40 -9.74
C GLN A 33 -22.25 38.09 -10.43
N ILE A 34 -21.97 36.93 -9.83
CA ILE A 34 -22.41 35.63 -10.38
C ILE A 34 -23.94 35.53 -10.38
N LYS A 35 -24.60 35.96 -9.30
CA LYS A 35 -26.07 36.01 -9.22
C LYS A 35 -26.72 36.84 -10.32
N SER A 36 -26.04 37.89 -10.79
CA SER A 36 -26.56 38.74 -11.87
C SER A 36 -26.75 37.99 -13.21
N TYR A 37 -26.10 36.83 -13.38
CA TYR A 37 -26.29 35.96 -14.54
C TYR A 37 -27.55 35.06 -14.45
N GLY A 38 -28.37 35.19 -13.41
CA GLY A 38 -29.62 34.44 -13.27
C GLY A 38 -29.45 32.95 -12.93
N ILE A 39 -28.32 32.57 -12.33
CA ILE A 39 -28.03 31.18 -11.95
C ILE A 39 -28.58 30.90 -10.54
N ASP A 40 -29.24 29.75 -10.37
CA ASP A 40 -29.72 29.31 -9.06
C ASP A 40 -28.55 29.07 -8.10
N GLU A 41 -28.54 29.82 -7.00
CA GLU A 41 -27.52 29.76 -5.95
C GLU A 41 -27.38 28.36 -5.35
N LYS A 42 -28.49 27.59 -5.30
CA LYS A 42 -28.46 26.21 -4.77
C LYS A 42 -27.59 25.28 -5.61
N ASN A 43 -27.41 25.58 -6.89
CA ASN A 43 -26.62 24.76 -7.80
C ASN A 43 -25.12 25.05 -7.74
N LEU A 44 -24.70 26.14 -7.09
CA LEU A 44 -23.31 26.60 -7.12
C LEU A 44 -22.50 26.16 -5.90
N ASP A 45 -23.16 25.72 -4.82
CA ASP A 45 -22.55 25.35 -3.53
C ASP A 45 -21.38 26.25 -3.09
N PHE A 46 -21.55 27.56 -3.33
CA PHE A 46 -20.46 28.55 -3.29
C PHE A 46 -19.78 28.60 -1.91
N LYS A 47 -20.57 28.51 -0.84
CA LYS A 47 -20.10 28.63 0.54
C LYS A 47 -19.06 27.58 0.91
N TYR A 48 -19.24 26.33 0.46
CA TYR A 48 -18.41 25.22 0.92
C TYR A 48 -17.28 24.85 -0.04
N HIS A 49 -17.41 25.20 -1.31
CA HIS A 49 -16.52 24.72 -2.36
C HIS A 49 -15.83 25.80 -3.20
N PHE A 50 -16.15 27.09 -3.03
CA PHE A 50 -15.53 28.16 -3.83
C PHE A 50 -14.00 28.04 -3.89
N PHE A 51 -13.32 27.88 -2.75
CA PHE A 51 -11.86 27.79 -2.74
C PHE A 51 -11.28 26.43 -3.19
N SER A 52 -12.10 25.40 -3.36
CA SER A 52 -11.69 24.13 -3.99
C SER A 52 -11.91 24.11 -5.51
N ASP A 53 -12.69 25.07 -6.02
CA ASP A 53 -13.18 25.14 -7.40
C ASP A 53 -12.53 26.26 -8.23
N ILE A 54 -11.54 26.95 -7.66
CA ILE A 54 -10.76 27.99 -8.33
C ILE A 54 -9.41 27.47 -8.80
N ILE A 55 -8.94 28.01 -9.91
CA ILE A 55 -7.61 27.79 -10.47
C ILE A 55 -7.00 29.15 -10.79
N PHE A 56 -5.78 29.42 -10.30
CA PHE A 56 -5.08 30.66 -10.62
C PHE A 56 -4.46 30.56 -12.02
N LEU A 57 -4.71 31.59 -12.84
CA LEU A 57 -3.94 31.84 -14.07
C LEU A 57 -2.71 32.70 -13.76
N ASN A 58 -2.84 33.60 -12.79
CA ASN A 58 -1.78 34.46 -12.24
C ASN A 58 -2.28 35.12 -10.94
N ASP A 59 -1.46 35.98 -10.33
CA ASP A 59 -1.77 36.70 -9.08
C ASP A 59 -3.08 37.51 -9.07
N SER A 60 -3.55 37.94 -10.23
CA SER A 60 -4.72 38.81 -10.37
C SER A 60 -5.84 38.19 -11.17
N THR A 61 -5.72 36.95 -11.63
CA THR A 61 -6.74 36.31 -12.47
C THR A 61 -6.91 34.86 -12.07
N LEU A 62 -8.15 34.47 -11.80
CA LEU A 62 -8.53 33.10 -11.52
C LEU A 62 -9.68 32.65 -12.41
N LEU A 63 -9.74 31.35 -12.67
CA LEU A 63 -10.88 30.66 -13.22
C LEU A 63 -11.67 30.04 -12.07
N TYR A 64 -12.99 30.17 -12.11
CA TYR A 64 -13.89 29.54 -11.17
C TYR A 64 -14.87 28.67 -11.94
N ASN A 65 -14.85 27.36 -11.67
CA ASN A 65 -15.85 26.44 -12.17
C ASN A 65 -16.55 25.84 -10.94
N PRO A 66 -17.79 26.25 -10.62
CA PRO A 66 -18.51 25.73 -9.47
C PRO A 66 -18.65 24.21 -9.54
N ASN A 67 -18.47 23.53 -8.41
CA ASN A 67 -18.71 22.10 -8.27
C ASN A 67 -20.08 21.75 -8.84
N SER A 68 -20.20 20.59 -9.49
CA SER A 68 -21.46 20.13 -10.13
C SER A 68 -21.98 20.95 -11.32
N THR A 69 -21.19 21.87 -11.83
CA THR A 69 -21.58 22.65 -13.01
C THR A 69 -20.51 22.61 -14.08
N LEU A 70 -20.91 22.88 -15.32
CA LEU A 70 -20.00 23.21 -16.42
C LEU A 70 -19.89 24.73 -16.63
N HIS A 71 -20.45 25.53 -15.73
CA HIS A 71 -20.25 26.97 -15.75
C HIS A 71 -18.79 27.31 -15.52
N LEU A 72 -18.25 28.21 -16.31
CA LEU A 72 -16.90 28.70 -16.13
C LEU A 72 -16.92 30.23 -16.09
N PHE A 73 -16.33 30.77 -15.03
CA PHE A 73 -16.16 32.19 -14.81
C PHE A 73 -14.68 32.54 -14.84
N LYS A 74 -14.36 33.64 -15.49
CA LYS A 74 -13.06 34.31 -15.36
C LYS A 74 -13.24 35.46 -14.38
N ILE A 75 -12.36 35.52 -13.38
CA ILE A 75 -12.42 36.50 -12.31
C ILE A 75 -11.10 37.26 -12.30
N HIS A 76 -11.18 38.58 -12.48
CA HIS A 76 -10.06 39.48 -12.31
C HIS A 76 -10.12 40.08 -10.91
N LEU A 77 -9.07 39.84 -10.11
CA LEU A 77 -8.92 40.35 -8.76
C LEU A 77 -8.39 41.79 -8.76
N GLY A 78 -8.96 42.62 -7.90
CA GLY A 78 -8.62 44.01 -7.69
C GLY A 78 -9.40 44.56 -6.50
N ASP A 79 -9.37 45.87 -6.28
CA ASP A 79 -10.16 46.51 -5.21
C ASP A 79 -11.64 46.19 -5.32
N ILE A 80 -12.14 46.11 -6.56
CA ILE A 80 -13.44 45.55 -6.90
C ILE A 80 -13.18 44.42 -7.92
N PRO A 81 -13.45 43.15 -7.58
CA PRO A 81 -13.26 42.06 -8.52
C PRO A 81 -14.19 42.21 -9.72
N ARG A 82 -13.78 41.69 -10.87
CA ARG A 82 -14.62 41.66 -12.09
C ARG A 82 -14.84 40.22 -12.51
N VAL A 83 -16.10 39.80 -12.55
CA VAL A 83 -16.50 38.45 -12.95
C VAL A 83 -17.03 38.48 -14.39
N SER A 84 -16.63 37.50 -15.18
CA SER A 84 -17.16 37.28 -16.53
C SER A 84 -17.50 35.80 -16.71
N LYS A 85 -18.75 35.48 -17.01
CA LYS A 85 -19.13 34.13 -17.44
C LYS A 85 -18.55 33.88 -18.84
N ILE A 86 -17.66 32.90 -18.96
CA ILE A 86 -16.99 32.57 -20.22
C ILE A 86 -17.51 31.31 -20.88
N SER A 87 -18.15 30.40 -20.14
CA SER A 87 -18.86 29.25 -20.71
C SER A 87 -20.22 29.66 -21.29
N LYS A 88 -20.66 29.03 -22.40
CA LYS A 88 -22.05 29.14 -22.88
C LYS A 88 -23.03 28.28 -22.09
N GLU A 89 -22.52 27.33 -21.32
CA GLU A 89 -23.35 26.32 -20.65
C GLU A 89 -24.45 26.89 -19.76
N THR A 90 -25.64 26.31 -19.90
CA THR A 90 -26.85 26.63 -19.13
C THR A 90 -27.25 25.51 -18.18
N HIS A 91 -26.67 24.31 -18.32
CA HIS A 91 -27.04 23.15 -17.53
C HIS A 91 -25.97 22.79 -16.49
N SER A 92 -26.41 22.24 -15.36
CA SER A 92 -25.56 21.59 -14.37
C SER A 92 -25.00 20.28 -14.94
N GLY A 93 -23.70 20.04 -14.76
CA GLY A 93 -23.05 18.79 -15.18
C GLY A 93 -22.87 17.83 -14.00
N HIS A 94 -22.85 16.52 -14.25
CA HIS A 94 -22.54 15.52 -13.21
C HIS A 94 -21.05 15.49 -12.85
N ASN A 95 -20.54 16.62 -12.33
CA ASN A 95 -19.10 16.90 -12.24
C ASN A 95 -18.64 17.23 -10.81
N TYR A 96 -19.24 16.58 -9.80
CA TYR A 96 -18.80 16.77 -8.42
C TYR A 96 -17.41 16.18 -8.20
N ASN A 97 -16.58 16.84 -7.37
CA ASN A 97 -15.28 16.33 -6.90
C ASN A 97 -14.29 15.97 -8.04
N ARG A 98 -14.40 16.67 -9.17
CA ARG A 98 -13.50 16.53 -10.32
C ARG A 98 -12.10 17.05 -10.04
N HIS A 99 -11.14 16.60 -10.83
CA HIS A 99 -9.80 17.17 -10.83
C HIS A 99 -9.70 18.28 -11.88
N LEU A 100 -9.70 19.53 -11.40
CA LEU A 100 -9.36 20.70 -12.21
C LEU A 100 -7.86 20.97 -12.22
N PHE A 101 -7.29 21.27 -13.40
CA PHE A 101 -5.90 21.68 -13.54
C PHE A 101 -5.65 22.42 -14.87
N LEU A 102 -4.54 23.15 -14.95
CA LEU A 102 -4.03 23.74 -16.19
C LEU A 102 -2.95 22.87 -16.81
N TYR A 103 -2.95 22.81 -18.14
CA TYR A 103 -1.86 22.29 -18.96
C TYR A 103 -1.79 23.10 -20.24
N ASP A 104 -0.61 23.65 -20.57
CA ASP A 104 -0.39 24.52 -21.72
C ASP A 104 -1.48 25.62 -21.87
N ASP A 105 -1.77 26.32 -20.77
CA ASP A 105 -2.79 27.37 -20.64
C ASP A 105 -4.25 26.93 -20.94
N ILE A 106 -4.49 25.63 -21.07
CA ILE A 106 -5.82 25.05 -21.25
C ILE A 106 -6.32 24.50 -19.90
N LEU A 107 -7.56 24.84 -19.56
CA LEU A 107 -8.24 24.28 -18.39
C LEU A 107 -8.79 22.88 -18.70
N TYR A 108 -8.41 21.92 -17.87
CA TYR A 108 -8.92 20.56 -17.91
C TYR A 108 -9.78 20.26 -16.68
N SER A 109 -10.75 19.37 -16.88
CA SER A 109 -11.60 18.79 -15.84
C SER A 109 -11.58 17.28 -16.03
N TYR A 110 -11.00 16.55 -15.08
CA TYR A 110 -10.88 15.11 -15.16
C TYR A 110 -11.69 14.39 -14.08
N GLY A 111 -12.46 13.40 -14.51
CA GLY A 111 -13.33 12.67 -13.62
C GLY A 111 -14.60 13.45 -13.28
N GLY A 112 -15.27 13.01 -12.22
CA GLY A 112 -16.51 13.61 -11.74
C GLY A 112 -17.45 12.55 -11.21
N GLN A 113 -18.36 12.95 -10.33
CA GLN A 113 -19.44 12.08 -9.85
C GLN A 113 -20.76 12.84 -9.83
N GLY A 114 -21.86 12.11 -10.07
CA GLY A 114 -23.21 12.53 -9.79
C GLY A 114 -23.80 11.73 -8.63
N LEU A 115 -25.11 11.87 -8.42
CA LEU A 115 -25.82 11.13 -7.36
C LEU A 115 -25.87 9.61 -7.65
N PHE A 116 -26.00 9.24 -8.93
CA PHE A 116 -26.20 7.85 -9.36
C PHE A 116 -25.14 7.35 -10.34
N ASN A 117 -24.38 8.24 -10.95
CA ASN A 117 -23.41 7.95 -12.00
C ASN A 117 -22.05 8.59 -11.69
N SER A 118 -21.03 8.16 -12.41
CA SER A 118 -19.70 8.77 -12.38
C SER A 118 -19.27 9.08 -13.82
N PHE A 119 -18.41 10.08 -13.97
CA PHE A 119 -17.91 10.51 -15.26
C PHE A 119 -16.40 10.24 -15.28
N PRO A 120 -15.91 9.21 -15.99
CA PRO A 120 -14.51 8.84 -15.96
C PRO A 120 -13.65 9.59 -16.99
N ASP A 121 -14.23 10.45 -17.82
CA ASP A 121 -13.53 11.05 -18.95
C ASP A 121 -12.80 12.35 -18.59
N LEU A 122 -11.93 12.77 -19.50
CA LEU A 122 -11.19 14.02 -19.45
C LEU A 122 -11.89 15.06 -20.34
N LEU A 123 -12.22 16.21 -19.78
CA LEU A 123 -12.70 17.37 -20.52
C LEU A 123 -11.61 18.42 -20.60
N TYR A 124 -11.60 19.18 -21.70
CA TYR A 124 -10.89 20.45 -21.79
C TYR A 124 -11.86 21.56 -22.17
N PHE A 125 -11.60 22.77 -21.69
CA PHE A 125 -12.39 23.93 -22.08
C PHE A 125 -11.84 24.53 -23.36
N ASP A 126 -12.63 24.55 -24.43
CA ASP A 126 -12.28 25.26 -25.65
C ASP A 126 -12.75 26.71 -25.56
N TYR A 127 -11.79 27.63 -25.43
CA TYR A 127 -12.07 29.06 -25.34
C TYR A 127 -12.71 29.65 -26.60
N SER A 128 -12.51 29.02 -27.76
CA SER A 128 -13.04 29.50 -29.04
C SER A 128 -14.55 29.26 -29.13
N THR A 129 -14.97 28.02 -28.86
CA THR A 129 -16.39 27.65 -28.85
C THR A 129 -17.09 28.06 -27.55
N LYS A 130 -16.34 28.22 -26.45
CA LYS A 130 -16.81 28.48 -25.09
C LYS A 130 -17.51 27.28 -24.43
N ASP A 131 -17.10 26.08 -24.84
CA ASP A 131 -17.71 24.81 -24.43
C ASP A 131 -16.67 23.82 -23.87
N TRP A 132 -17.15 22.83 -23.11
CA TRP A 132 -16.33 21.73 -22.62
C TRP A 132 -16.36 20.56 -23.62
N ILE A 133 -15.19 20.09 -24.02
CA ILE A 133 -15.03 19.05 -25.04
C ILE A 133 -14.34 17.83 -24.42
N ILE A 134 -14.87 16.64 -24.70
CA ILE A 134 -14.23 15.38 -24.29
C ILE A 134 -12.92 15.22 -25.05
N LYS A 135 -11.85 14.99 -24.29
CA LYS A 135 -10.53 14.65 -24.81
C LYS A 135 -10.39 13.13 -24.87
N GLU A 136 -10.24 12.61 -26.08
CA GLU A 136 -9.95 11.19 -26.30
C GLU A 136 -8.59 10.82 -25.68
N ILE A 137 -8.55 9.72 -24.93
CA ILE A 137 -7.35 9.14 -24.35
C ILE A 137 -7.10 7.79 -25.01
N LYS A 138 -5.95 7.64 -25.68
CA LYS A 138 -5.54 6.39 -26.31
C LYS A 138 -5.28 5.33 -25.25
N ASN A 139 -5.65 4.08 -25.56
CA ASN A 139 -5.47 2.92 -24.67
C ASN A 139 -6.16 3.08 -23.31
N TYR A 140 -7.14 3.98 -23.17
CA TYR A 140 -7.91 4.14 -21.95
C TYR A 140 -8.80 2.91 -21.70
N PRO A 141 -8.94 2.42 -20.45
CA PRO A 141 -9.76 1.24 -20.18
C PRO A 141 -11.21 1.48 -20.59
N PHE A 142 -11.73 0.63 -21.49
CA PHE A 142 -13.10 0.75 -22.00
C PHE A 142 -14.17 0.54 -20.92
N ASP A 143 -13.80 -0.14 -19.85
CA ASP A 143 -14.62 -0.46 -18.68
C ASP A 143 -14.37 0.50 -17.50
N ALA A 144 -13.66 1.61 -17.72
CA ALA A 144 -13.47 2.65 -16.72
C ALA A 144 -14.83 3.23 -16.30
N GLN A 145 -15.11 3.20 -15.00
CA GLN A 145 -16.37 3.66 -14.43
C GLN A 145 -16.20 4.98 -13.68
N LYS A 146 -15.12 5.10 -12.91
CA LYS A 146 -14.91 6.26 -12.04
C LYS A 146 -13.42 6.54 -11.86
N VAL A 147 -13.07 7.82 -11.89
CA VAL A 147 -11.79 8.32 -11.38
C VAL A 147 -11.88 8.40 -9.86
N LEU A 148 -11.20 7.50 -9.15
CA LEU A 148 -11.20 7.48 -7.68
C LEU A 148 -10.19 8.49 -7.10
N ASN A 149 -9.06 8.65 -7.78
CA ASN A 149 -8.01 9.59 -7.41
C ASN A 149 -7.24 9.99 -8.67
N SER A 150 -6.87 11.26 -8.78
CA SER A 150 -5.91 11.72 -9.78
C SER A 150 -5.17 12.98 -9.32
N TRP A 151 -3.94 13.15 -9.82
CA TRP A 151 -3.14 14.36 -9.68
C TRP A 151 -2.22 14.57 -10.88
N LYS A 152 -1.96 15.83 -11.23
CA LYS A 152 -1.03 16.20 -12.30
C LYS A 152 0.35 16.44 -11.73
N ILE A 153 1.37 15.89 -12.38
CA ILE A 153 2.79 16.18 -12.11
C ILE A 153 3.53 16.27 -13.44
N GLY A 154 4.12 17.44 -13.72
CA GLY A 154 4.70 17.72 -15.04
C GLY A 154 3.69 17.54 -16.18
N ASN A 155 4.08 16.76 -17.21
CA ASN A 155 3.28 16.44 -18.39
C ASN A 155 2.44 15.17 -18.24
N LYS A 156 2.12 14.73 -17.03
CA LYS A 156 1.31 13.53 -16.81
C LYS A 156 0.28 13.69 -15.71
N ILE A 157 -0.80 12.94 -15.85
CA ILE A 157 -1.80 12.70 -14.81
C ILE A 157 -1.55 11.31 -14.24
N ILE A 158 -1.28 11.21 -12.94
CA ILE A 158 -1.33 9.91 -12.25
C ILE A 158 -2.79 9.65 -11.88
N VAL A 159 -3.28 8.43 -12.12
CA VAL A 159 -4.69 8.10 -11.93
C VAL A 159 -4.91 6.71 -11.33
N LEU A 160 -5.91 6.63 -10.44
CA LEU A 160 -6.55 5.40 -10.01
C LEU A 160 -7.99 5.38 -10.53
N LEU A 161 -8.29 4.40 -11.38
CA LEU A 161 -9.61 4.14 -11.93
C LEU A 161 -10.25 2.96 -11.20
N SER A 162 -11.57 3.02 -11.00
CA SER A 162 -12.37 1.82 -10.82
C SER A 162 -12.91 1.36 -12.15
N THR A 163 -12.87 0.05 -12.37
CA THR A 163 -13.47 -0.60 -13.53
C THR A 163 -14.71 -1.40 -13.13
N PHE A 164 -15.58 -1.70 -14.08
CA PHE A 164 -16.74 -2.56 -13.83
C PHE A 164 -16.29 -3.90 -13.23
N SER A 165 -16.90 -4.26 -12.10
CA SER A 165 -16.87 -5.62 -11.57
C SER A 165 -18.27 -6.19 -11.69
N GLU A 166 -18.41 -7.47 -12.05
CA GLU A 166 -19.71 -8.18 -12.15
C GLU A 166 -20.57 -8.11 -10.86
N ILE A 167 -20.02 -7.62 -9.74
CA ILE A 167 -20.65 -7.55 -8.43
C ILE A 167 -21.09 -6.10 -8.15
N GLU A 168 -22.26 -5.73 -8.68
CA GLU A 168 -22.96 -4.50 -8.33
C GLU A 168 -23.47 -4.57 -6.88
N THR A 169 -22.72 -4.06 -5.90
CA THR A 169 -23.33 -3.59 -4.66
C THR A 169 -22.57 -2.41 -4.05
N ALA A 170 -23.31 -1.37 -3.69
CA ALA A 170 -22.85 -0.14 -3.02
C ALA A 170 -22.47 -0.33 -1.53
N LYS A 171 -21.83 -1.45 -1.17
CA LYS A 171 -21.36 -1.71 0.20
C LYS A 171 -19.88 -1.31 0.32
N LEU A 172 -19.48 -0.76 1.48
CA LEU A 172 -18.09 -0.35 1.75
C LEU A 172 -17.07 -1.50 1.58
N ASP A 173 -17.54 -2.74 1.76
CA ASP A 173 -16.74 -3.97 1.70
C ASP A 173 -16.68 -4.59 0.30
N THR A 174 -17.38 -4.02 -0.69
CA THR A 174 -17.34 -4.53 -2.06
C THR A 174 -15.94 -4.36 -2.64
N LYS A 175 -15.38 -5.45 -3.16
CA LYS A 175 -14.09 -5.43 -3.85
C LYS A 175 -14.25 -4.76 -5.20
N LEU A 176 -13.63 -3.61 -5.36
CA LEU A 176 -13.53 -2.90 -6.63
C LEU A 176 -12.38 -3.50 -7.43
N GLN A 177 -12.59 -3.64 -8.74
CA GLN A 177 -11.49 -3.80 -9.69
C GLN A 177 -10.90 -2.42 -9.98
N LEU A 178 -9.58 -2.34 -9.93
CA LEU A 178 -8.86 -1.07 -9.97
C LEU A 178 -7.75 -1.12 -11.00
N SER A 179 -7.65 -0.07 -11.80
CA SER A 179 -6.56 0.17 -12.73
C SER A 179 -5.78 1.40 -12.27
N PHE A 180 -4.49 1.21 -12.00
CA PHE A 180 -3.57 2.27 -11.61
C PHE A 180 -2.59 2.53 -12.75
N GLY A 181 -2.49 3.77 -13.18
CA GLY A 181 -1.70 4.15 -14.34
C GLY A 181 -1.36 5.63 -14.39
N GLU A 182 -0.84 6.05 -15.54
CA GLU A 182 -0.57 7.44 -15.86
C GLU A 182 -1.08 7.79 -17.25
N ILE A 183 -1.59 9.00 -17.44
CA ILE A 183 -1.96 9.56 -18.75
C ILE A 183 -0.88 10.57 -19.12
N ASN A 184 -0.24 10.40 -20.27
CA ASN A 184 0.68 11.38 -20.83
C ASN A 184 -0.12 12.51 -21.50
N LEU A 185 0.10 13.75 -21.09
CA LEU A 185 -0.64 14.92 -21.56
C LEU A 185 -0.16 15.43 -22.93
N ASP A 186 1.03 15.04 -23.39
CA ASP A 186 1.55 15.42 -24.71
C ASP A 186 0.84 14.65 -25.83
N ASN A 187 0.63 13.34 -25.62
CA ASN A 187 0.08 12.44 -26.63
C ASN A 187 -1.29 11.85 -26.27
N PHE A 188 -1.81 12.19 -25.09
CA PHE A 188 -3.06 11.69 -24.50
C PHE A 188 -3.15 10.17 -24.52
N GLU A 189 -2.10 9.48 -24.06
CA GLU A 189 -2.05 8.03 -23.97
C GLU A 189 -2.05 7.55 -22.51
N TYR A 190 -2.90 6.57 -22.21
CA TYR A 190 -2.93 5.88 -20.94
C TYR A 190 -1.92 4.74 -20.90
N ILE A 191 -1.07 4.75 -19.88
CA ILE A 191 -0.09 3.70 -19.58
C ILE A 191 -0.50 3.04 -18.27
N GLN A 192 -1.11 1.87 -18.39
CA GLN A 192 -1.45 1.05 -17.22
C GLN A 192 -0.16 0.58 -16.52
N LYS A 193 -0.05 0.83 -15.22
CA LYS A 193 1.06 0.31 -14.41
C LYS A 193 0.67 -0.99 -13.73
N ARG A 194 -0.52 -1.07 -13.15
CA ARG A 194 -0.98 -2.22 -12.33
C ARG A 194 -2.49 -2.32 -12.29
N ASN A 195 -2.98 -3.54 -12.20
CA ASN A 195 -4.36 -3.84 -11.83
C ASN A 195 -4.39 -4.61 -10.51
N PHE A 196 -5.38 -4.32 -9.67
CA PHE A 196 -5.58 -4.99 -8.39
C PHE A 196 -7.03 -4.87 -7.93
N THR A 197 -7.36 -5.60 -6.86
CA THR A 197 -8.65 -5.45 -6.18
C THR A 197 -8.43 -4.91 -4.77
N SER A 198 -9.29 -4.00 -4.34
CA SER A 198 -9.31 -3.46 -2.98
C SER A 198 -10.72 -3.01 -2.63
N THR A 199 -10.98 -2.74 -1.36
CA THR A 199 -12.27 -2.21 -0.91
C THR A 199 -12.21 -0.69 -0.77
N THR A 200 -13.36 -0.03 -0.89
CA THR A 200 -13.48 1.41 -0.67
C THR A 200 -12.98 1.82 0.72
N GLN A 201 -13.21 0.98 1.75
CA GLN A 201 -12.71 1.21 3.10
C GLN A 201 -11.19 1.27 3.17
N GLU A 202 -10.50 0.34 2.51
CA GLU A 202 -9.04 0.32 2.45
C GLU A 202 -8.48 1.55 1.73
N LEU A 203 -9.13 1.98 0.65
CA LEU A 203 -8.70 3.11 -0.16
C LEU A 203 -8.96 4.47 0.49
N LEU A 204 -10.08 4.65 1.19
CA LEU A 204 -10.55 5.96 1.64
C LEU A 204 -10.52 6.16 3.17
N PHE A 205 -10.68 5.12 4.00
CA PHE A 205 -11.06 5.32 5.41
C PHE A 205 -10.05 4.86 6.46
N GLN A 206 -8.98 4.13 6.08
CA GLN A 206 -8.03 3.58 7.05
C GLN A 206 -7.26 4.59 7.92
N SER A 207 -7.30 5.90 7.63
CA SER A 207 -6.53 6.91 8.37
C SER A 207 -7.25 8.23 8.62
N GLY A 208 -8.56 8.34 8.38
CA GLY A 208 -9.27 9.64 8.34
C GLY A 208 -8.78 10.57 7.19
N LEU A 209 -7.92 10.04 6.32
CA LEU A 209 -7.38 10.65 5.10
C LEU A 209 -8.02 9.98 3.88
N GLY A 210 -9.29 10.30 3.62
CA GLY A 210 -9.91 10.02 2.33
C GLY A 210 -9.40 11.00 1.28
N PHE A 211 -9.11 10.52 0.06
CA PHE A 211 -8.85 11.42 -1.07
C PHE A 211 -10.19 11.98 -1.59
N PHE A 212 -10.85 12.75 -0.74
CA PHE A 212 -11.86 13.70 -1.19
C PHE A 212 -11.14 15.01 -1.44
N ARG A 213 -11.38 15.63 -2.58
CA ARG A 213 -10.90 16.99 -2.84
C ARG A 213 -11.63 17.86 -1.82
N GLY A 214 -10.85 18.44 -0.89
CA GLY A 214 -11.37 19.08 0.31
C GLY A 214 -12.19 20.33 0.00
N ASN A 215 -12.56 21.08 1.03
CA ASN A 215 -13.28 22.36 0.88
C ASN A 215 -12.39 23.50 0.38
N TYR A 216 -11.08 23.29 0.43
CA TYR A 216 -10.07 24.24 -0.03
C TYR A 216 -8.97 23.45 -0.74
N ILE A 217 -8.52 23.94 -1.91
CA ILE A 217 -7.41 23.35 -2.65
C ILE A 217 -6.54 24.46 -3.21
N TYR A 218 -5.23 24.31 -3.05
CA TYR A 218 -4.26 25.05 -3.83
C TYR A 218 -3.28 24.06 -4.46
N ASP A 219 -3.27 24.00 -5.78
CA ASP A 219 -2.45 23.06 -6.54
C ASP A 219 -1.21 23.77 -7.11
N SER A 220 -0.02 23.27 -6.77
CA SER A 220 1.27 23.69 -7.33
C SER A 220 1.91 22.52 -8.09
N ASP A 221 3.03 22.73 -8.79
CA ASP A 221 3.65 21.66 -9.58
C ASP A 221 4.10 20.45 -8.76
N LEU A 222 4.66 20.67 -7.58
CA LEU A 222 5.22 19.62 -6.72
C LEU A 222 4.28 19.22 -5.59
N TYR A 223 3.47 20.15 -5.10
CA TYR A 223 2.61 19.92 -3.95
C TYR A 223 1.17 20.39 -4.18
N SER A 224 0.23 19.79 -3.46
CA SER A 224 -1.14 20.30 -3.35
C SER A 224 -1.48 20.53 -1.88
N LEU A 225 -2.05 21.69 -1.55
CA LEU A 225 -2.60 21.96 -0.22
C LEU A 225 -4.10 21.68 -0.21
N HIS A 226 -4.56 20.90 0.75
CA HIS A 226 -5.96 20.52 0.89
C HIS A 226 -6.47 20.90 2.27
N GLY A 227 -7.59 21.62 2.34
CA GLY A 227 -8.27 22.00 3.58
C GLY A 227 -9.60 21.29 3.73
N TYR A 228 -9.87 20.77 4.93
CA TYR A 228 -11.10 20.03 5.25
C TYR A 228 -11.80 20.68 6.44
N TYR A 229 -12.98 21.26 6.21
CA TYR A 229 -13.81 21.75 7.31
C TYR A 229 -14.21 20.59 8.22
N GLN A 230 -14.15 20.85 9.52
CA GLN A 230 -14.53 19.95 10.59
C GLN A 230 -15.86 20.42 11.19
N GLU A 231 -16.42 19.59 12.05
CA GLU A 231 -17.50 20.01 12.94
C GLU A 231 -17.04 21.25 13.74
N TYR A 232 -17.97 22.21 13.93
CA TYR A 232 -17.73 23.51 14.57
C TYR A 232 -16.87 24.52 13.79
N GLY A 233 -16.63 24.30 12.48
CA GLY A 233 -16.02 25.31 11.60
C GLY A 233 -14.49 25.38 11.64
N ASN A 234 -13.84 24.52 12.44
CA ASN A 234 -12.39 24.34 12.35
C ASN A 234 -12.00 23.74 11.01
N ILE A 235 -10.78 23.99 10.55
CA ILE A 235 -10.25 23.39 9.31
C ILE A 235 -9.00 22.57 9.63
N LYS A 236 -8.81 21.47 8.90
CA LYS A 236 -7.56 20.70 8.93
C LYS A 236 -6.90 20.78 7.56
N TYR A 237 -5.70 21.34 7.54
CA TYR A 237 -4.87 21.38 6.33
C TYR A 237 -3.98 20.15 6.21
N ARG A 238 -3.72 19.77 4.96
CA ARG A 238 -2.93 18.60 4.58
C ARG A 238 -2.17 18.90 3.30
N ILE A 239 -0.93 18.44 3.22
CA ILE A 239 -0.08 18.62 2.05
C ILE A 239 0.02 17.29 1.32
N PHE A 240 -0.15 17.34 0.01
CA PHE A 240 0.10 16.24 -0.89
C PHE A 240 1.42 16.46 -1.63
N ASP A 241 2.41 15.61 -1.39
CA ASP A 241 3.60 15.52 -2.22
C ASP A 241 3.27 14.66 -3.45
N LYS A 242 3.23 15.30 -4.62
CA LYS A 242 2.83 14.68 -5.89
C LYS A 242 3.87 13.70 -6.40
N LYS A 243 5.15 13.90 -6.07
CA LYS A 243 6.27 13.06 -6.51
C LYS A 243 6.34 11.78 -5.70
N LEU A 244 6.18 11.89 -4.39
CA LEU A 244 6.16 10.74 -3.47
C LEU A 244 4.78 10.08 -3.39
N ALA A 245 3.74 10.72 -3.92
CA ALA A 245 2.34 10.35 -3.74
C ALA A 245 1.99 10.20 -2.24
N SER A 246 2.48 11.12 -1.42
CA SER A 246 2.34 11.09 0.04
C SER A 246 1.45 12.23 0.52
N PHE A 247 0.41 11.92 1.28
CA PHE A 247 -0.49 12.90 1.86
C PHE A 247 -0.29 12.99 3.35
N GLN A 248 0.05 14.18 3.84
CA GLN A 248 0.54 14.38 5.20
C GLN A 248 -0.18 15.51 5.92
N ARG A 249 -0.30 15.37 7.23
CA ARG A 249 -0.74 16.41 8.16
C ARG A 249 0.34 16.58 9.22
N THR A 250 0.78 17.81 9.46
CA THR A 250 1.82 18.15 10.45
C THR A 250 1.24 19.00 11.58
N THR A 251 1.98 19.13 12.67
CA THR A 251 1.61 20.00 13.79
C THR A 251 1.55 21.48 13.42
N GLU A 252 2.32 21.93 12.44
CA GLU A 252 2.33 23.34 12.02
C GLU A 252 1.13 23.68 11.15
N LEU A 253 0.69 22.76 10.30
CA LEU A 253 -0.54 22.92 9.50
C LEU A 253 -1.79 23.10 10.37
N ASP A 254 -1.82 22.47 11.55
CA ASP A 254 -2.93 22.59 12.51
C ASP A 254 -3.01 23.97 13.16
N LYS A 255 -1.96 24.79 13.09
CA LYS A 255 -1.95 26.16 13.61
C LYS A 255 -2.53 27.17 12.61
N LEU A 256 -2.64 26.79 11.34
CA LEU A 256 -3.15 27.68 10.28
C LEU A 256 -4.65 27.91 10.44
N LYS A 257 -5.06 29.18 10.31
CA LYS A 257 -6.47 29.57 10.39
C LYS A 257 -7.19 29.32 9.06
N PRO A 258 -8.53 29.15 9.09
CA PRO A 258 -9.35 29.07 7.88
C PRO A 258 -9.11 30.23 6.91
N VAL A 259 -9.21 29.93 5.61
CA VAL A 259 -9.24 30.94 4.56
C VAL A 259 -10.65 31.53 4.45
N ASN A 260 -10.73 32.81 4.14
CA ASN A 260 -11.99 33.49 3.87
C ASN A 260 -11.91 34.45 2.67
N GLY A 261 -10.81 34.42 1.92
CA GLY A 261 -10.57 35.28 0.77
C GLY A 261 -9.78 36.54 1.14
N PHE A 262 -9.97 37.09 2.33
CA PHE A 262 -9.09 38.11 2.93
C PHE A 262 -7.84 37.45 3.51
N SER A 263 -8.00 36.43 4.35
CA SER A 263 -6.94 35.47 4.63
C SER A 263 -6.87 34.43 3.52
N TYR A 264 -5.66 34.07 3.12
CA TYR A 264 -5.45 33.08 2.07
C TYR A 264 -4.17 32.29 2.32
N ILE A 265 -4.19 31.01 1.96
CA ILE A 265 -3.01 30.15 2.01
C ILE A 265 -2.66 29.79 0.57
N TYR A 266 -1.40 29.54 0.30
CA TYR A 266 -0.95 28.98 -0.97
C TYR A 266 0.41 28.30 -0.78
N ILE A 267 0.82 27.51 -1.77
CA ILE A 267 2.16 26.90 -1.81
C ILE A 267 2.95 27.50 -2.96
N ARG A 268 4.18 27.89 -2.67
CA ARG A 268 5.19 28.28 -3.65
C ARG A 268 6.39 27.38 -3.47
N ASP A 269 6.70 26.57 -4.49
CA ASP A 269 7.74 25.56 -4.42
C ASP A 269 7.53 24.63 -3.22
N SER A 270 8.41 24.65 -2.22
CA SER A 270 8.28 23.90 -0.96
C SER A 270 7.89 24.77 0.25
N THR A 271 7.41 26.00 0.01
CA THR A 271 7.05 26.96 1.06
C THR A 271 5.55 27.24 1.04
N ILE A 272 4.87 26.97 2.16
CA ILE A 272 3.53 27.42 2.45
C ILE A 272 3.58 28.89 2.86
N CYS A 273 2.75 29.70 2.21
CA CYS A 273 2.58 31.11 2.50
C CYS A 273 1.16 31.32 3.06
N TYR A 274 1.06 31.82 4.28
CA TYR A 274 -0.20 32.24 4.90
C TYR A 274 -0.28 33.77 4.90
N ARG A 275 -1.23 34.33 4.16
CA ARG A 275 -1.59 35.75 4.25
C ARG A 275 -2.73 35.91 5.25
N ASP A 276 -2.54 36.78 6.24
CA ASP A 276 -3.60 37.14 7.17
C ASP A 276 -4.56 38.20 6.59
N GLN A 277 -5.59 38.55 7.35
CA GLN A 277 -6.59 39.55 6.96
C GLN A 277 -6.04 40.98 6.81
N HIS A 278 -4.84 41.26 7.35
CA HIS A 278 -4.17 42.56 7.28
C HIS A 278 -3.09 42.59 6.18
N GLY A 279 -2.93 41.50 5.43
CA GLY A 279 -1.94 41.38 4.37
C GLY A 279 -0.54 40.97 4.84
N LYS A 280 -0.35 40.68 6.13
CA LYS A 280 0.92 40.14 6.64
C LYS A 280 1.06 38.69 6.18
N ILE A 281 2.26 38.33 5.73
CA ILE A 281 2.57 36.98 5.23
C ILE A 281 3.49 36.26 6.21
N GLU A 282 3.12 35.02 6.53
CA GLU A 282 3.91 34.07 7.28
C GLU A 282 4.33 32.92 6.36
N TYR A 283 5.56 32.45 6.55
CA TYR A 283 6.18 31.42 5.71
C TYR A 283 6.45 30.17 6.54
N LEU A 284 6.13 29.01 5.96
CA LEU A 284 6.27 27.71 6.59
C LEU A 284 6.80 26.71 5.57
N ASP A 285 7.85 25.96 5.89
CA ASP A 285 8.29 24.86 5.03
C ASP A 285 7.25 23.71 5.04
N VAL A 286 7.00 23.09 3.89
CA VAL A 286 6.07 21.94 3.77
C VAL A 286 6.44 20.78 4.70
N ASP A 287 7.73 20.61 5.00
CA ASP A 287 8.23 19.54 5.88
C ASP A 287 8.33 19.98 7.35
N LEU A 288 7.93 21.22 7.69
CA LEU A 288 8.06 21.71 9.06
C LEU A 288 7.02 21.08 10.00
N GLY A 289 7.51 20.72 11.19
CA GLY A 289 6.70 20.16 12.28
C GLY A 289 6.78 18.65 12.37
N LYS A 290 6.03 18.09 13.32
CA LYS A 290 5.93 16.64 13.47
C LYS A 290 4.79 16.11 12.59
N THR A 291 5.07 15.10 11.76
CA THR A 291 4.03 14.38 11.02
C THR A 291 3.07 13.70 12.00
N LEU A 292 1.80 14.12 11.97
CA LEU A 292 0.73 13.55 12.78
C LEU A 292 0.08 12.36 12.07
N HIS A 293 -0.15 12.51 10.76
CA HIS A 293 -0.68 11.45 9.90
C HIS A 293 -0.01 11.52 8.53
N SER A 294 0.24 10.36 7.94
CA SER A 294 0.74 10.23 6.57
C SER A 294 0.09 9.04 5.87
N LYS A 295 -0.14 9.18 4.56
CA LYS A 295 -0.65 8.13 3.68
C LYS A 295 0.15 8.12 2.39
N ASP A 296 0.80 7.00 2.11
CA ASP A 296 1.55 6.76 0.88
C ASP A 296 0.63 6.01 -0.11
N TYR A 297 0.21 6.70 -1.17
CA TYR A 297 -0.69 6.14 -2.17
C TYR A 297 0.01 5.15 -3.09
N PHE A 298 1.29 5.32 -3.41
CA PHE A 298 2.01 4.32 -4.20
C PHE A 298 2.14 2.99 -3.44
N LYS A 299 2.31 3.03 -2.12
CA LYS A 299 2.28 1.84 -1.25
C LYS A 299 0.87 1.27 -1.15
N LEU A 300 -0.16 2.12 -1.02
CA LEU A 300 -1.56 1.69 -0.96
C LEU A 300 -2.02 0.99 -2.24
N TYR A 301 -1.57 1.46 -3.39
CA TYR A 301 -1.92 0.94 -4.71
C TYR A 301 -1.01 -0.22 -5.16
N LYS A 302 -0.23 -0.80 -4.23
CA LYS A 302 0.45 -2.07 -4.50
C LYS A 302 -0.55 -3.21 -4.37
N SER A 303 -0.53 -4.12 -5.34
CA SER A 303 -1.23 -5.40 -5.22
C SER A 303 -0.80 -6.07 -3.92
N LYS A 304 -1.75 -6.31 -3.01
CA LYS A 304 -1.51 -7.14 -1.83
C LYS A 304 -1.36 -8.57 -2.32
N SER A 305 -0.12 -9.04 -2.48
CA SER A 305 0.12 -10.48 -2.57
C SER A 305 -0.53 -11.13 -1.34
N LYS A 306 -1.26 -12.23 -1.50
CA LYS A 306 -1.73 -13.03 -0.36
C LYS A 306 -0.48 -13.43 0.44
N ILE A 307 -0.17 -12.68 1.49
CA ILE A 307 0.88 -13.05 2.43
C ILE A 307 0.32 -14.28 3.13
N ILE A 308 0.84 -15.45 2.75
CA ILE A 308 0.53 -16.68 3.47
C ILE A 308 0.97 -16.42 4.90
N SER A 309 0.00 -16.39 5.80
CA SER A 309 0.24 -16.11 7.21
C SER A 309 1.36 -17.04 7.72
N PRO A 310 2.35 -16.53 8.47
CA PRO A 310 3.42 -17.37 8.99
C PRO A 310 2.87 -18.53 9.84
N TYR A 311 1.68 -18.35 10.45
CA TYR A 311 0.97 -19.42 11.16
C TYR A 311 0.56 -20.60 10.27
N TYR A 312 0.27 -20.37 8.99
CA TYR A 312 -0.08 -21.43 8.03
C TYR A 312 1.16 -22.24 7.61
N ILE A 313 2.32 -21.60 7.54
CA ILE A 313 3.60 -22.28 7.28
C ILE A 313 3.99 -23.13 8.51
N ILE A 314 3.84 -22.56 9.72
CA ILE A 314 4.12 -23.25 10.97
C ILE A 314 3.18 -24.46 11.15
N SER A 315 1.90 -24.35 10.82
CA SER A 315 0.95 -25.47 10.95
C SER A 315 1.30 -26.63 10.01
N ILE A 316 1.72 -26.34 8.77
CA ILE A 316 2.21 -27.36 7.83
C ILE A 316 3.46 -28.07 8.37
N ILE A 317 4.42 -27.33 8.94
CA ILE A 317 5.64 -27.89 9.52
C ILE A 317 5.30 -28.82 10.70
N ILE A 318 4.37 -28.43 11.58
CA ILE A 318 3.93 -29.26 12.71
C ILE A 318 3.30 -30.57 12.22
N ILE A 319 2.44 -30.52 11.20
CA ILE A 319 1.81 -31.71 10.62
C ILE A 319 2.88 -32.66 10.05
N ILE A 320 3.87 -32.12 9.32
CA ILE A 320 4.98 -32.92 8.79
C ILE A 320 5.78 -33.60 9.91
N CYS A 321 6.09 -32.87 10.99
CA CYS A 321 6.79 -33.44 12.15
C CYS A 321 5.99 -34.57 12.82
N ILE A 322 4.68 -34.43 12.95
CA ILE A 322 3.80 -35.47 13.50
C ILE A 322 3.82 -36.72 12.61
N VAL A 323 3.69 -36.55 11.29
CA VAL A 323 3.74 -37.68 10.34
C VAL A 323 5.07 -38.42 10.42
N ILE A 324 6.20 -37.70 10.45
CA ILE A 324 7.53 -38.29 10.60
C ILE A 324 7.64 -39.06 11.92
N PHE A 325 7.14 -38.50 13.02
CA PHE A 325 7.15 -39.17 14.33
C PHE A 325 6.36 -40.48 14.33
N TYR A 326 5.15 -40.48 13.74
CA TYR A 326 4.34 -41.69 13.60
C TYR A 326 5.02 -42.72 12.69
N PHE A 327 5.65 -42.28 11.60
CA PHE A 327 6.39 -43.17 10.70
C PHE A 327 7.58 -43.85 11.41
N ILE A 328 8.35 -43.11 12.21
CA ILE A 328 9.46 -43.67 13.02
C ILE A 328 8.93 -44.68 14.03
N LYS A 329 7.82 -44.36 14.74
CA LYS A 329 7.19 -45.29 15.69
C LYS A 329 6.70 -46.55 15.00
N TRP A 330 6.06 -46.42 13.84
CA TRP A 330 5.55 -47.55 13.07
C TRP A 330 6.66 -48.47 12.59
N LYS A 331 7.76 -47.90 12.07
CA LYS A 331 8.94 -48.68 11.64
C LYS A 331 9.58 -49.45 12.82
N LYS A 332 9.64 -48.83 14.00
CA LYS A 332 10.16 -49.47 15.22
C LYS A 332 9.27 -50.61 15.71
N ALA A 333 7.94 -50.43 15.67
CA ALA A 333 6.98 -51.46 16.04
C ALA A 333 6.97 -52.65 15.06
N SER A 334 7.06 -52.38 13.75
CA SER A 334 7.13 -53.41 12.71
C SER A 334 8.37 -54.31 12.85
N TYR A 335 9.53 -53.74 13.20
CA TYR A 335 10.75 -54.54 13.46
C TYR A 335 10.61 -55.44 14.69
N LEU A 336 10.04 -54.92 15.79
CA LEU A 336 9.80 -55.69 17.02
C LEU A 336 8.78 -56.83 16.83
N ASN A 337 7.80 -56.63 15.94
CA ASN A 337 6.82 -57.65 15.60
C ASN A 337 7.35 -58.72 14.62
N SER A 338 8.51 -58.51 13.99
CA SER A 338 9.15 -59.50 13.11
C SER A 338 9.98 -60.57 13.84
N LEU A 339 10.18 -60.42 15.16
CA LEU A 339 10.80 -61.44 16.01
C LEU A 339 9.75 -62.47 16.46
N THR A 340 10.03 -63.76 16.27
CA THR A 340 9.18 -64.87 16.75
C THR A 340 9.06 -64.84 18.28
N ASP A 341 7.90 -65.18 18.83
CA ASP A 341 7.66 -65.10 20.30
C ASP A 341 8.62 -65.96 21.13
N THR A 342 9.11 -67.08 20.58
CA THR A 342 10.16 -67.92 21.17
C THR A 342 11.48 -67.16 21.31
N SER A 343 11.91 -66.42 20.29
CA SER A 343 13.15 -65.63 20.35
C SER A 343 13.08 -64.48 21.35
N LYS A 344 11.91 -63.84 21.51
CA LYS A 344 11.71 -62.76 22.49
C LYS A 344 11.83 -63.25 23.93
N GLN A 345 11.31 -64.45 24.22
CA GLN A 345 11.39 -65.06 25.55
C GLN A 345 12.83 -65.45 25.90
N GLU A 346 13.56 -66.08 24.97
CA GLU A 346 14.98 -66.43 25.16
C GLU A 346 15.85 -65.20 25.41
N ILE A 347 15.66 -64.13 24.63
CA ILE A 347 16.40 -62.87 24.80
C ILE A 347 16.09 -62.21 26.15
N PHE A 348 14.83 -62.24 26.61
CA PHE A 348 14.43 -61.66 27.90
C PHE A 348 15.07 -62.40 29.09
N ILE A 349 15.15 -63.74 29.01
CA ILE A 349 15.82 -64.58 30.01
C ILE A 349 17.32 -64.24 30.06
N ILE A 350 17.97 -64.15 28.89
CA ILE A 350 19.40 -63.78 28.79
C ILE A 350 19.64 -62.35 29.29
N GLU A 351 18.77 -61.39 28.96
CA GLU A 351 18.89 -60.00 29.43
C GLU A 351 18.82 -59.91 30.96
N ASN A 352 17.89 -60.63 31.60
CA ASN A 352 17.78 -60.65 33.06
C ASN A 352 19.01 -61.30 33.74
N LYS A 353 19.57 -62.35 33.14
CA LYS A 353 20.83 -62.96 33.62
C LYS A 353 21.99 -61.97 33.53
N LEU A 354 22.07 -61.19 32.45
CA LEU A 354 23.13 -60.22 32.23
C LEU A 354 22.98 -58.94 33.07
N LYS A 355 21.75 -58.48 33.36
CA LYS A 355 21.46 -57.30 34.22
C LYS A 355 22.02 -57.42 35.63
N ASN A 356 22.04 -58.64 36.17
CA ASN A 356 22.49 -58.91 37.54
C ASN A 356 24.02 -58.99 37.66
N LEU A 357 24.76 -58.91 36.55
CA LEU A 357 26.23 -58.92 36.56
C LEU A 357 26.75 -57.49 36.65
N LYS A 358 27.60 -57.21 37.67
CA LYS A 358 28.42 -55.98 37.69
C LYS A 358 29.34 -55.96 36.45
N PRO A 359 29.70 -54.78 35.91
CA PRO A 359 30.56 -54.69 34.74
C PRO A 359 31.84 -55.51 34.93
N LYS A 360 32.00 -56.56 34.12
CA LYS A 360 33.08 -57.53 34.25
C LYS A 360 33.54 -57.99 32.87
N ILE A 361 34.82 -58.31 32.78
CA ILE A 361 35.40 -59.00 31.63
C ILE A 361 35.26 -60.50 31.90
N ILE A 362 34.60 -61.20 30.99
CA ILE A 362 34.39 -62.64 31.05
C ILE A 362 35.05 -63.32 29.86
N THR A 363 35.45 -64.59 30.02
CA THR A 363 36.06 -65.35 28.93
C THR A 363 35.03 -65.71 27.88
N LYS A 364 35.51 -66.12 26.71
CA LYS A 364 34.67 -66.64 25.62
C LYS A 364 33.76 -67.79 26.10
N GLU A 365 34.32 -68.74 26.84
CA GLU A 365 33.62 -69.94 27.30
C GLU A 365 32.53 -69.57 28.31
N GLN A 366 32.85 -68.65 29.24
CA GLN A 366 31.88 -68.12 30.20
C GLN A 366 30.72 -67.39 29.52
N LEU A 367 30.98 -66.67 28.43
CA LEU A 367 29.92 -66.03 27.66
C LEU A 367 29.06 -67.07 26.92
N ASP A 368 29.67 -68.12 26.36
CA ASP A 368 28.93 -69.19 25.67
C ASP A 368 28.00 -69.95 26.61
N ASP A 369 28.43 -70.19 27.86
CA ASP A 369 27.61 -70.79 28.91
C ASP A 369 26.48 -69.85 29.35
N LEU A 370 26.75 -68.56 29.53
CA LEU A 370 25.73 -67.55 29.88
C LEU A 370 24.66 -67.40 28.82
N LEU A 371 25.03 -67.57 27.56
CA LEU A 371 24.13 -67.53 26.41
C LEU A 371 23.49 -68.91 26.10
N GLU A 372 23.83 -69.95 26.88
CA GLU A 372 23.35 -71.33 26.72
C GLU A 372 23.64 -71.95 25.34
N ILE A 373 24.73 -71.54 24.69
CA ILE A 373 25.14 -71.99 23.34
C ILE A 373 26.40 -72.87 23.33
N SER A 374 26.94 -73.19 24.51
CA SER A 374 28.16 -74.01 24.65
C SER A 374 27.99 -75.46 24.23
N HIS A 375 26.75 -75.97 24.18
CA HIS A 375 26.41 -77.33 23.74
C HIS A 375 26.47 -77.54 22.21
N HIS A 376 26.63 -76.46 21.43
CA HIS A 376 26.70 -76.53 19.97
C HIS A 376 28.12 -76.74 19.44
N THR A 377 28.24 -77.08 18.15
CA THR A 377 29.54 -77.12 17.46
C THR A 377 30.18 -75.73 17.37
N TYR A 378 31.50 -75.69 17.30
CA TYR A 378 32.27 -74.44 17.31
C TYR A 378 31.78 -73.36 16.33
N GLU A 379 31.54 -73.72 15.06
CA GLU A 379 31.08 -72.76 14.03
C GLU A 379 29.65 -72.26 14.31
N THR A 380 28.79 -73.13 14.88
CA THR A 380 27.42 -72.77 15.26
C THR A 380 27.43 -71.81 16.45
N THR A 381 28.20 -72.12 17.50
CA THR A 381 28.37 -71.27 18.69
C THR A 381 28.94 -69.90 18.32
N LYS A 382 29.92 -69.84 17.41
CA LYS A 382 30.50 -68.60 16.92
C LYS A 382 29.47 -67.71 16.22
N THR A 383 28.64 -68.31 15.35
CA THR A 383 27.60 -67.60 14.61
C THR A 383 26.51 -67.09 15.55
N LYS A 384 25.93 -67.99 16.36
CA LYS A 384 24.89 -67.65 17.35
C LYS A 384 25.36 -66.58 18.34
N ARG A 385 26.60 -66.66 18.84
CA ARG A 385 27.15 -65.63 19.74
C ARG A 385 27.17 -64.25 19.07
N SER A 386 27.58 -64.17 17.80
CA SER A 386 27.61 -62.91 17.08
C SER A 386 26.21 -62.31 16.89
N GLU A 387 25.24 -63.16 16.58
CA GLU A 387 23.84 -62.78 16.42
C GLU A 387 23.24 -62.28 17.74
N ILE A 388 23.38 -63.05 18.83
CA ILE A 388 22.85 -62.71 20.15
C ILE A 388 23.50 -61.41 20.67
N ILE A 389 24.82 -61.23 20.53
CA ILE A 389 25.49 -59.97 20.89
C ILE A 389 24.93 -58.80 20.10
N SER A 390 24.73 -58.95 18.79
CA SER A 390 24.16 -57.88 17.94
C SER A 390 22.75 -57.51 18.39
N ILE A 391 21.92 -58.51 18.73
CA ILE A 391 20.55 -58.30 19.21
C ILE A 391 20.56 -57.60 20.57
N ILE A 392 21.36 -58.04 21.53
CA ILE A 392 21.45 -57.44 22.87
C ILE A 392 21.93 -55.98 22.76
N ASN A 393 23.00 -55.73 22.02
CA ASN A 393 23.58 -54.38 21.87
C ASN A 393 22.64 -53.38 21.16
N LYS A 394 21.76 -53.86 20.27
CA LYS A 394 20.81 -53.00 19.54
C LYS A 394 19.54 -52.72 20.33
N ASN A 395 19.09 -53.69 21.15
CA ASN A 395 17.75 -53.68 21.71
C ASN A 395 17.70 -53.48 23.24
N THR A 396 18.83 -53.59 23.95
CA THR A 396 18.89 -53.46 25.41
C THR A 396 19.83 -52.32 25.84
N LYS A 397 19.83 -51.98 27.13
CA LYS A 397 20.82 -51.04 27.70
C LYS A 397 22.19 -51.68 27.95
N ILE A 398 22.31 -53.00 27.81
CA ILE A 398 23.54 -53.76 28.04
C ILE A 398 24.39 -53.72 26.78
N LYS A 399 25.68 -53.44 26.95
CA LYS A 399 26.66 -53.40 25.86
C LYS A 399 27.74 -54.45 26.08
N ILE A 400 27.77 -55.44 25.19
CA ILE A 400 28.80 -56.49 25.12
C ILE A 400 29.82 -56.09 24.05
N THR A 401 31.07 -55.90 24.45
CA THR A 401 32.18 -55.53 23.55
C THR A 401 33.32 -56.54 23.61
N ARG A 402 34.00 -56.77 22.49
CA ARG A 402 35.16 -57.67 22.41
C ARG A 402 36.40 -56.97 22.94
N VAL A 403 37.17 -57.66 23.78
CA VAL A 403 38.44 -57.20 24.35
C VAL A 403 39.51 -58.26 24.04
N ARG A 404 40.72 -57.87 23.61
CA ARG A 404 41.79 -58.86 23.34
C ARG A 404 42.27 -59.49 24.66
N LYS A 405 42.47 -60.80 24.67
CA LYS A 405 42.98 -61.54 25.83
C LYS A 405 44.41 -61.09 26.14
N GLN A 406 44.73 -60.85 27.41
CA GLN A 406 46.05 -60.35 27.82
C GLN A 406 47.19 -61.34 27.53
N ASN A 407 46.93 -62.64 27.66
CA ASN A 407 47.96 -63.68 27.54
C ASN A 407 48.15 -64.20 26.10
N ASP A 408 47.14 -64.10 25.23
CA ASP A 408 47.27 -64.42 23.80
C ASP A 408 46.34 -63.50 22.98
N LYS A 409 46.95 -62.53 22.28
CA LYS A 409 46.25 -61.50 21.51
C LYS A 409 45.47 -62.06 20.30
N ARG A 410 45.63 -63.34 19.95
CA ARG A 410 44.84 -64.03 18.92
C ARG A 410 43.41 -64.35 19.38
N PHE A 411 43.15 -64.34 20.68
CA PHE A 411 41.84 -64.64 21.27
C PHE A 411 41.19 -63.40 21.90
N PHE A 412 39.86 -63.45 22.02
CA PHE A 412 39.04 -62.36 22.56
C PHE A 412 38.29 -62.81 23.81
N ASP A 413 38.32 -61.96 24.84
CA ASP A 413 37.39 -61.94 25.96
C ASP A 413 36.27 -60.92 25.69
N TYR A 414 35.26 -60.87 26.55
CA TYR A 414 34.10 -60.02 26.37
C TYR A 414 33.84 -59.16 27.60
N LYS A 415 33.65 -57.85 27.40
CA LYS A 415 33.26 -56.91 28.44
C LYS A 415 31.76 -56.67 28.36
N ILE A 416 31.06 -56.94 29.46
CA ILE A 416 29.65 -56.59 29.65
C ILE A 416 29.61 -55.26 30.42
N SER A 417 28.87 -54.27 29.91
CA SER A 417 28.74 -52.93 30.50
C SER A 417 27.34 -52.36 30.37
#